data_AF-A0A354BQF4-F1
#
_entry.id   AF-A0A354BQF4-F1
#
_cell.length_a   1.000
_cell.length_b   1.000
_cell.length_c   1.000
_cell.angle_alpha   90.00
_cell.angle_beta   90.00
_cell.angle_gamma   90.00
#
_symmetry.space_group_name_H-M   'P 1'
#
loop_
_entity.id
_entity.type
_entity.pdbx_description
1 polymer ?
#
loop_
_entity_poly.entity_id
_entity_poly.type
_entity_poly.pdbx_seq_one_letter_code
_entity_poly.pdbx_strand_id
1 'polypeptide(L)'
;MPARFITETIGGPSRREVAFYGELYGERKTWLAMPGLEDALIHPPSAETGTEFPQYFNALHQQTLQRFQSGWRPDLPALIEFVRVWRGLREAIFANWLASLKTWSAIVNLPSLFQSYAGRVVEAMAAGRPVISWDIPCRPQTTALFKNGREILLYSKDRPAVLREHVERMTHDTDYARDIATAARAELLRLHTAEVRAREWLDWIETGEYPRTSKKTEEGMESFQTHTVEQLAQPTTHESDQEIHATTTVFVLTVDDPALAACLEAIHKQEGPPFKLEIIRNVCPFSAAAQRMITECRTEYFIQVDEDVVLQPDAVAS
;
A
#
# COMPACT_ATOMS: atom_id res chain seq x y z
N MET A 1 -11.20 -4.90 -7.06
CA MET A 1 -11.87 -6.02 -6.38
C MET A 1 -12.64 -6.85 -7.41
N PRO A 2 -12.38 -8.15 -7.62
CA PRO A 2 -13.20 -8.94 -8.55
C PRO A 2 -14.65 -9.03 -8.09
N ALA A 3 -15.61 -8.91 -9.01
CA ALA A 3 -17.04 -8.88 -8.68
C ALA A 3 -17.48 -10.12 -7.89
N ARG A 4 -16.90 -11.28 -8.19
CA ARG A 4 -17.20 -12.57 -7.52
C ARG A 4 -16.91 -12.60 -6.01
N PHE A 5 -16.08 -11.68 -5.50
CA PHE A 5 -15.75 -11.60 -4.07
C PHE A 5 -16.61 -10.58 -3.32
N ILE A 6 -17.42 -9.79 -4.02
CA ILE A 6 -18.34 -8.85 -3.38
C ILE A 6 -19.50 -9.66 -2.80
N THR A 7 -19.73 -9.54 -1.50
CA THR A 7 -20.80 -10.26 -0.80
C THR A 7 -22.15 -10.03 -1.47
N GLU A 8 -23.02 -11.03 -1.54
CA GLU A 8 -24.33 -10.88 -2.18
C GLU A 8 -25.29 -10.06 -1.30
N THR A 9 -25.22 -10.27 0.02
CA THR A 9 -26.08 -9.64 1.01
C THR A 9 -25.28 -8.99 2.13
N ILE A 10 -25.83 -7.95 2.73
CA ILE A 10 -25.27 -7.28 3.91
C ILE A 10 -25.85 -7.92 5.18
N GLY A 11 -25.05 -8.78 5.81
CA GLY A 11 -25.41 -9.44 7.08
C GLY A 11 -25.13 -8.56 8.31
N GLY A 12 -25.60 -8.96 9.49
CA GLY A 12 -25.18 -8.36 10.76
C GLY A 12 -23.75 -8.77 11.12
N PRO A 13 -22.96 -7.92 11.80
CA PRO A 13 -21.65 -8.30 12.30
C PRO A 13 -21.78 -9.24 13.51
N SER A 14 -20.75 -10.06 13.77
CA SER A 14 -20.68 -10.89 14.99
C SER A 14 -20.12 -10.13 16.19
N ARG A 15 -19.37 -9.05 15.94
CA ARG A 15 -18.78 -8.15 16.92
C ARG A 15 -19.34 -6.75 16.75
N ARG A 16 -19.50 -6.04 17.87
CA ARG A 16 -20.03 -4.67 17.86
C ARG A 16 -18.92 -3.64 17.66
N GLU A 17 -17.71 -4.01 18.05
CA GLU A 17 -16.51 -3.22 17.88
C GLU A 17 -16.15 -3.05 16.40
N VAL A 18 -15.45 -1.97 16.10
CA VAL A 18 -14.85 -1.72 14.80
C VAL A 18 -13.40 -2.23 14.79
N ALA A 19 -12.85 -2.52 13.61
CA ALA A 19 -11.46 -2.96 13.50
C ALA A 19 -10.62 -2.06 12.61
N PHE A 20 -9.38 -1.84 13.03
CA PHE A 20 -8.30 -1.36 12.17
C PHE A 20 -7.37 -2.53 11.85
N TYR A 21 -7.11 -2.76 10.56
CA TYR A 21 -6.06 -3.68 10.11
C TYR A 21 -4.94 -2.89 9.45
N GLY A 22 -3.71 -3.08 9.91
CA GLY A 22 -2.54 -2.42 9.36
C GLY A 22 -1.39 -2.37 10.35
N GLU A 23 -0.21 -2.02 9.87
CA GLU A 23 0.97 -1.88 10.71
C GLU A 23 0.86 -0.67 11.64
N LEU A 24 1.38 -0.83 12.86
CA LEU A 24 1.35 0.19 13.91
C LEU A 24 2.61 1.06 13.91
N TYR A 25 2.90 1.71 12.79
CA TYR A 25 3.94 2.73 12.71
C TYR A 25 3.39 4.14 12.93
N GLY A 26 4.28 5.07 13.29
CA GLY A 26 3.97 6.48 13.50
C GLY A 26 2.89 6.70 14.57
N GLU A 27 1.96 7.60 14.30
CA GLU A 27 0.92 8.03 15.25
C GLU A 27 -0.24 7.01 15.41
N ARG A 28 -0.27 5.91 14.67
CA ARG A 28 -1.41 4.96 14.69
C ARG A 28 -1.63 4.33 16.06
N LYS A 29 -0.57 4.09 16.83
CA LYS A 29 -0.67 3.61 18.22
C LYS A 29 -1.44 4.60 19.08
N THR A 30 -1.23 5.91 18.88
CA THR A 30 -1.92 6.98 19.61
C THR A 30 -3.41 7.03 19.25
N TRP A 31 -3.78 6.74 18.00
CA TRP A 31 -5.19 6.65 17.59
C TRP A 31 -5.95 5.51 18.27
N LEU A 32 -5.30 4.34 18.43
CA LEU A 32 -5.89 3.19 19.12
C LEU A 32 -6.02 3.42 20.63
N ALA A 33 -5.08 4.15 21.23
CA ALA A 33 -5.06 4.46 22.66
C ALA A 33 -5.85 5.72 23.03
N MET A 34 -6.70 6.22 22.13
CA MET A 34 -7.41 7.48 22.34
C MET A 34 -8.60 7.27 23.30
N PRO A 35 -8.80 8.16 24.29
CA PRO A 35 -9.92 8.04 25.22
C PRO A 35 -11.26 7.93 24.50
N GLY A 36 -12.03 6.89 24.84
CA GLY A 36 -13.32 6.58 24.21
C GLY A 36 -13.25 5.77 22.91
N LEU A 37 -12.05 5.43 22.43
CA LEU A 37 -11.84 4.46 21.33
C LEU A 37 -11.20 3.16 21.80
N GLU A 38 -10.52 3.14 22.95
CA GLU A 38 -9.73 2.01 23.46
C GLU A 38 -10.48 0.67 23.45
N ASP A 39 -11.76 0.66 23.85
CA ASP A 39 -12.58 -0.56 23.90
C ASP A 39 -13.41 -0.80 22.62
N ALA A 40 -13.50 0.20 21.74
CA ALA A 40 -14.39 0.17 20.57
C ALA A 40 -13.64 -0.03 19.25
N LEU A 41 -12.38 0.41 19.17
CA LEU A 41 -11.50 0.32 17.99
C LEU A 41 -10.40 -0.72 18.24
N ILE A 42 -10.58 -1.90 17.66
CA ILE A 42 -9.70 -3.03 17.90
C ILE A 42 -8.65 -3.14 16.81
N HIS A 43 -7.42 -3.47 17.20
CA HIS A 43 -6.37 -3.95 16.30
C HIS A 43 -6.23 -5.48 16.46
N PRO A 44 -7.00 -6.26 15.69
CA PRO A 44 -6.96 -7.71 15.79
C PRO A 44 -5.67 -8.29 15.20
N PRO A 45 -5.31 -9.53 15.57
CA PRO A 45 -4.24 -10.25 14.89
C PRO A 45 -4.59 -10.50 13.41
N SER A 46 -3.58 -10.89 12.62
CA SER A 46 -3.80 -11.28 11.21
C SER A 46 -4.90 -12.33 11.10
N ALA A 47 -5.74 -12.24 10.07
CA ALA A 47 -6.78 -13.22 9.77
C ALA A 47 -6.23 -14.63 9.51
N GLU A 48 -4.95 -14.74 9.18
CA GLU A 48 -4.26 -16.01 8.98
C GLU A 48 -3.76 -16.63 10.30
N THR A 49 -3.80 -15.88 11.41
CA THR A 49 -3.40 -16.36 12.73
C THR A 49 -4.29 -17.53 13.14
N GLY A 50 -3.69 -18.68 13.45
CA GLY A 50 -4.42 -19.89 13.79
C GLY A 50 -4.94 -20.70 12.59
N THR A 51 -4.59 -20.31 11.37
CA THR A 51 -4.86 -21.10 10.16
C THR A 51 -3.61 -21.84 9.68
N GLU A 52 -3.78 -22.86 8.84
CA GLU A 52 -2.66 -23.55 8.18
C GLU A 52 -2.14 -22.83 6.93
N PHE A 53 -2.79 -21.72 6.52
CA PHE A 53 -2.44 -21.05 5.26
C PHE A 53 -0.99 -20.59 5.16
N PRO A 54 -0.37 -19.97 6.20
CA PRO A 54 1.04 -19.60 6.12
C PRO A 54 1.96 -20.80 5.92
N GLN A 55 1.64 -21.94 6.54
CA GLN A 55 2.40 -23.17 6.40
C GLN A 55 2.29 -23.73 4.98
N TYR A 56 1.07 -23.81 4.43
CA TYR A 56 0.86 -24.26 3.05
C TYR A 56 1.52 -23.34 2.03
N PHE A 57 1.47 -22.02 2.26
CA PHE A 57 2.11 -21.05 1.38
C PHE A 57 3.63 -21.23 1.38
N ASN A 58 4.24 -21.31 2.56
CA ASN A 58 5.67 -21.51 2.71
C ASN A 58 6.11 -22.86 2.14
N ALA A 59 5.38 -23.95 2.44
CA ALA A 59 5.69 -25.28 1.94
C ALA A 59 5.69 -25.33 0.40
N LEU A 60 4.69 -24.74 -0.25
CA LEU A 60 4.60 -24.69 -1.71
C LEU A 60 5.84 -24.02 -2.34
N HIS A 61 6.30 -22.90 -1.80
CA HIS A 61 7.46 -22.17 -2.31
C HIS A 61 8.77 -22.88 -1.96
N GLN A 62 8.92 -23.39 -0.73
CA GLN A 62 10.12 -24.10 -0.31
C GLN A 62 10.34 -25.39 -1.11
N GLN A 63 9.30 -26.19 -1.32
CA GLN A 63 9.39 -27.39 -2.15
C GLN A 63 9.77 -27.05 -3.59
N THR A 64 9.20 -25.98 -4.14
CA THR A 64 9.51 -25.53 -5.50
C THR A 64 10.96 -25.06 -5.62
N LEU A 65 11.44 -24.27 -4.64
CA LEU A 65 12.83 -23.81 -4.57
C LEU A 65 13.82 -24.98 -4.42
N GLN A 66 13.53 -25.95 -3.55
CA GLN A 66 14.38 -27.14 -3.37
C GLN A 66 14.51 -27.94 -4.66
N ARG A 67 13.42 -28.09 -5.42
CA ARG A 67 13.47 -28.76 -6.73
C ARG A 67 14.35 -27.99 -7.72
N PHE A 68 14.23 -26.67 -7.78
CA PHE A 68 15.10 -25.85 -8.63
C PHE A 68 16.58 -26.02 -8.27
N GLN A 69 16.90 -26.01 -6.98
CA GLN A 69 18.25 -26.22 -6.46
C GLN A 69 18.78 -27.63 -6.77
N SER A 70 17.92 -28.64 -6.80
CA SER A 70 18.28 -30.01 -7.19
C SER A 70 18.39 -30.22 -8.71
N GLY A 71 18.40 -29.15 -9.51
CA GLY A 71 18.58 -29.20 -10.96
C GLY A 71 17.29 -29.42 -11.76
N TRP A 72 16.12 -29.44 -11.12
CA TRP A 72 14.84 -29.52 -11.84
C TRP A 72 14.66 -28.30 -12.74
N ARG A 73 14.17 -28.53 -13.96
CA ARG A 73 13.80 -27.51 -14.93
C ARG A 73 12.35 -27.77 -15.33
N PRO A 74 11.38 -26.99 -14.84
CA PRO A 74 9.97 -27.24 -15.11
C PRO A 74 9.66 -26.99 -16.58
N ASP A 75 8.87 -27.88 -17.16
CA ASP A 75 8.19 -27.63 -18.42
C ASP A 75 6.92 -26.78 -18.18
N LEU A 76 6.27 -26.37 -19.28
CA LEU A 76 5.06 -25.57 -19.21
C LEU A 76 3.94 -26.24 -18.38
N PRO A 77 3.64 -27.55 -18.54
CA PRO A 77 2.67 -28.23 -17.69
C PRO A 77 2.97 -28.13 -16.19
N ALA A 78 4.23 -28.33 -15.78
CA ALA A 78 4.60 -28.19 -14.38
C ALA A 78 4.43 -26.76 -13.85
N LEU A 79 4.75 -25.74 -14.66
CA LEU A 79 4.51 -24.34 -14.30
C LEU A 79 3.02 -24.03 -14.16
N ILE A 80 2.20 -24.54 -15.07
CA ILE A 80 0.73 -24.38 -15.01
C ILE A 80 0.19 -24.98 -13.72
N GLU A 81 0.65 -26.18 -13.35
CA GLU A 81 0.22 -26.84 -12.12
C GLU A 81 0.62 -26.06 -10.87
N PHE A 82 1.86 -25.59 -10.80
CA PHE A 82 2.34 -24.73 -9.71
C PHE A 82 1.47 -23.47 -9.58
N VAL A 83 1.25 -22.75 -10.69
CA VAL A 83 0.43 -21.53 -10.70
C VAL A 83 -1.02 -21.82 -10.32
N ARG A 84 -1.58 -22.96 -10.73
CA ARG A 84 -2.93 -23.39 -10.36
C ARG A 84 -3.06 -23.58 -8.86
N VAL A 85 -2.14 -24.33 -8.24
CA VAL A 85 -2.13 -24.57 -6.78
C VAL A 85 -1.93 -23.27 -6.02
N TRP A 86 -0.96 -22.45 -6.45
CA TRP A 86 -0.68 -21.15 -5.84
C TRP A 86 -1.89 -20.21 -5.89
N ARG A 87 -2.56 -20.11 -7.04
CA ARG A 87 -3.78 -19.30 -7.19
C ARG A 87 -4.91 -19.79 -6.30
N GLY A 88 -5.13 -21.10 -6.24
CA GLY A 88 -6.14 -21.69 -5.36
C GLY A 88 -5.88 -21.36 -3.88
N LEU A 89 -4.62 -21.46 -3.44
CA LEU A 89 -4.23 -21.08 -2.09
C LEU A 89 -4.44 -19.58 -1.82
N ARG A 90 -4.02 -18.71 -2.73
CA ARG A 90 -4.23 -17.24 -2.60
C ARG A 90 -5.71 -16.87 -2.57
N GLU A 91 -6.54 -17.54 -3.35
CA GLU A 91 -8.00 -17.35 -3.33
C GLU A 91 -8.61 -17.79 -1.99
N ALA A 92 -8.17 -18.90 -1.43
CA ALA A 92 -8.60 -19.35 -0.10
C ALA A 92 -8.18 -18.38 1.02
N ILE A 93 -6.93 -17.91 0.99
CA ILE A 93 -6.42 -16.89 1.93
C ILE A 93 -7.25 -15.62 1.83
N PHE A 94 -7.52 -15.16 0.61
CA PHE A 94 -8.30 -13.94 0.39
C PHE A 94 -9.76 -14.10 0.82
N ALA A 95 -10.37 -15.26 0.59
CA ALA A 95 -11.71 -15.56 1.10
C ALA A 95 -11.76 -15.55 2.63
N ASN A 96 -10.75 -16.13 3.29
CA ASN A 96 -10.60 -16.07 4.75
C ASN A 96 -10.43 -14.63 5.25
N TRP A 97 -9.62 -13.82 4.55
CA TRP A 97 -9.48 -12.40 4.83
C TRP A 97 -10.82 -11.67 4.78
N LEU A 98 -11.59 -11.80 3.70
CA LEU A 98 -12.91 -11.16 3.58
C LEU A 98 -13.90 -11.68 4.63
N ALA A 99 -13.84 -12.96 4.99
CA ALA A 99 -14.65 -13.52 6.07
C ALA A 99 -14.31 -12.88 7.42
N SER A 100 -13.02 -12.63 7.70
CA SER A 100 -12.60 -11.95 8.93
C SER A 100 -13.13 -10.51 9.00
N LEU A 101 -13.16 -9.79 7.88
CA LEU A 101 -13.69 -8.42 7.84
C LEU A 101 -15.18 -8.38 8.22
N LYS A 102 -15.96 -9.40 7.82
CA LYS A 102 -17.41 -9.50 8.13
C LYS A 102 -17.70 -9.56 9.63
N THR A 103 -16.72 -9.92 10.45
CA THR A 103 -16.92 -10.09 11.89
C THR A 103 -17.19 -8.77 12.61
N TRP A 104 -16.67 -7.66 12.10
CA TRP A 104 -16.67 -6.34 12.75
C TRP A 104 -17.85 -5.46 12.31
N SER A 105 -18.25 -4.50 13.15
CA SER A 105 -19.35 -3.58 12.81
C SER A 105 -18.98 -2.60 11.70
N ALA A 106 -17.72 -2.15 11.67
CA ALA A 106 -17.13 -1.37 10.59
C ALA A 106 -15.61 -1.60 10.55
N ILE A 107 -14.99 -1.21 9.43
CA ILE A 107 -13.53 -1.23 9.27
C ILE A 107 -13.02 0.21 9.21
N VAL A 108 -12.00 0.51 10.00
CA VAL A 108 -11.36 1.82 10.09
C VAL A 108 -10.08 1.83 9.27
N ASN A 109 -9.90 2.89 8.47
CA ASN A 109 -8.66 3.24 7.81
C ASN A 109 -8.07 4.48 8.51
N LEU A 110 -6.99 4.26 9.27
CA LEU A 110 -6.27 5.30 10.01
C LEU A 110 -5.33 6.10 9.10
N PRO A 111 -4.92 7.32 9.52
CA PRO A 111 -3.95 8.11 8.78
C PRO A 111 -2.70 7.31 8.39
N SER A 112 -2.22 7.55 7.18
CA SER A 112 -1.12 6.82 6.55
C SER A 112 -0.24 7.75 5.73
N LEU A 113 1.02 7.33 5.54
CA LEU A 113 1.90 7.96 4.56
C LEU A 113 1.35 7.80 3.13
N PHE A 114 0.67 6.67 2.87
CA PHE A 114 -0.04 6.45 1.63
C PHE A 114 -1.19 7.45 1.47
N GLN A 115 -1.11 8.31 0.46
CA GLN A 115 -2.06 9.40 0.19
C GLN A 115 -3.21 8.98 -0.75
N SER A 116 -3.66 7.74 -0.64
CA SER A 116 -4.89 7.26 -1.29
C SER A 116 -5.61 6.23 -0.41
N TYR A 117 -6.76 5.73 -0.83
CA TYR A 117 -7.46 4.67 -0.11
C TYR A 117 -6.71 3.35 -0.26
N ALA A 118 -6.25 2.80 0.87
CA ALA A 118 -5.64 1.47 0.90
C ALA A 118 -6.64 0.40 0.42
N GLY A 119 -6.14 -0.73 -0.11
CA GLY A 119 -6.98 -1.84 -0.58
C GLY A 119 -8.03 -2.30 0.43
N ARG A 120 -7.71 -2.19 1.73
CA ARG A 120 -8.59 -2.47 2.88
C ARG A 120 -9.94 -1.73 2.83
N VAL A 121 -9.98 -0.51 2.29
CA VAL A 121 -11.22 0.27 2.11
C VAL A 121 -12.17 -0.48 1.18
N VAL A 122 -11.69 -0.85 -0.01
CA VAL A 122 -12.48 -1.55 -1.02
C VAL A 122 -12.80 -2.99 -0.58
N GLU A 123 -11.87 -3.66 0.09
CA GLU A 123 -12.06 -5.01 0.62
C GLU A 123 -13.13 -5.07 1.72
N ALA A 124 -13.14 -4.11 2.64
CA ALA A 124 -14.17 -4.00 3.67
C ALA A 124 -15.55 -3.73 3.08
N MET A 125 -15.64 -2.81 2.11
CA MET A 125 -16.87 -2.56 1.36
C MET A 125 -17.35 -3.82 0.62
N ALA A 126 -16.43 -4.59 0.02
CA ALA A 126 -16.75 -5.85 -0.66
C ALA A 126 -17.22 -6.95 0.31
N ALA A 127 -16.65 -6.99 1.52
CA ALA A 127 -17.12 -7.82 2.62
C ALA A 127 -18.49 -7.33 3.16
N GLY A 128 -18.99 -6.19 2.67
CA GLY A 128 -20.27 -5.61 3.06
C GLY A 128 -20.21 -4.93 4.42
N ARG A 129 -19.05 -4.40 4.82
CA ARG A 129 -18.89 -3.59 6.04
C ARG A 129 -18.82 -2.10 5.70
N PRO A 130 -19.38 -1.22 6.54
CA PRO A 130 -19.09 0.21 6.48
C PRO A 130 -17.60 0.46 6.64
N VAL A 131 -17.12 1.54 6.02
CA VAL A 131 -15.74 2.00 6.15
C VAL A 131 -15.72 3.40 6.72
N ILE A 132 -14.88 3.60 7.73
CA ILE A 132 -14.53 4.90 8.28
C ILE A 132 -13.08 5.19 7.87
N SER A 133 -12.84 6.17 7.00
CA SER A 133 -11.50 6.53 6.55
C SER A 133 -11.15 7.94 6.95
N TRP A 134 -9.88 8.20 7.20
CA TRP A 134 -9.40 9.58 7.24
C TRP A 134 -9.60 10.26 5.88
N ASP A 135 -9.89 11.56 5.93
CA ASP A 135 -9.93 12.44 4.76
C ASP A 135 -8.50 12.84 4.39
N ILE A 136 -8.14 12.59 3.14
CA ILE A 136 -6.76 12.71 2.67
C ILE A 136 -6.59 14.12 2.08
N PRO A 137 -5.78 15.00 2.71
CA PRO A 137 -5.64 16.38 2.27
C PRO A 137 -5.17 16.48 0.82
N CYS A 138 -5.74 17.43 0.07
CA CYS A 138 -5.33 17.75 -1.30
C CYS A 138 -5.41 16.57 -2.29
N ARG A 139 -6.33 15.62 -2.08
CA ARG A 139 -6.54 14.46 -2.97
C ARG A 139 -7.99 14.36 -3.51
N PRO A 140 -8.49 15.38 -4.25
CA PRO A 140 -9.89 15.45 -4.68
C PRO A 140 -10.33 14.24 -5.51
N GLN A 141 -9.44 13.68 -6.35
CA GLN A 141 -9.74 12.48 -7.14
C GLN A 141 -9.95 11.23 -6.27
N THR A 142 -9.18 11.08 -5.18
CA THR A 142 -9.38 9.97 -4.25
C THR A 142 -10.68 10.17 -3.46
N THR A 143 -10.92 11.37 -2.94
CA THR A 143 -12.16 11.70 -2.22
C THR A 143 -13.40 11.52 -3.10
N ALA A 144 -13.28 11.70 -4.41
CA ALA A 144 -14.38 11.52 -5.36
C ALA A 144 -14.74 10.05 -5.65
N LEU A 145 -13.95 9.07 -5.22
CA LEU A 145 -14.22 7.64 -5.45
C LEU A 145 -15.48 7.16 -4.72
N PHE A 146 -15.78 7.74 -3.56
CA PHE A 146 -16.92 7.39 -2.70
C PHE A 146 -17.51 8.65 -2.06
N LYS A 147 -18.82 8.77 -2.00
CA LYS A 147 -19.51 9.90 -1.38
C LYS A 147 -19.49 9.74 0.14
N ASN A 148 -18.89 10.72 0.81
CA ASN A 148 -18.90 10.83 2.27
C ASN A 148 -20.34 10.86 2.81
N GLY A 149 -20.59 10.14 3.91
CA GLY A 149 -21.88 10.02 4.57
C GLY A 149 -22.87 9.08 3.88
N ARG A 150 -22.49 8.48 2.74
CA ARG A 150 -23.34 7.54 2.00
C ARG A 150 -22.64 6.22 1.68
N GLU A 151 -21.47 6.26 1.03
CA GLU A 151 -20.71 5.04 0.72
C GLU A 151 -19.49 4.87 1.63
N ILE A 152 -18.98 5.96 2.20
CA ILE A 152 -17.86 5.97 3.15
C ILE A 152 -18.10 7.04 4.21
N LEU A 153 -17.54 6.87 5.40
CA LEU A 153 -17.52 7.90 6.44
C LEU A 153 -16.12 8.50 6.53
N LEU A 154 -16.01 9.82 6.39
CA LEU A 154 -14.73 10.53 6.46
C LEU A 154 -14.57 11.32 7.77
N TYR A 155 -13.34 11.38 8.26
CA TYR A 155 -12.93 12.25 9.37
C TYR A 155 -11.58 12.91 9.07
N SER A 156 -11.35 14.14 9.53
CA SER A 156 -10.04 14.79 9.40
C SER A 156 -9.09 14.32 10.51
N LYS A 157 -7.78 14.24 10.18
CA LYS A 157 -6.71 14.00 11.16
C LYS A 157 -6.77 15.02 12.32
N ASP A 158 -7.17 16.25 12.04
CA ASP A 158 -7.27 17.34 13.01
C ASP A 158 -8.54 17.28 13.86
N ARG A 159 -9.47 16.36 13.55
CA ARG A 159 -10.76 16.22 14.23
C ARG A 159 -11.01 14.78 14.70
N PRO A 160 -10.18 14.27 15.62
CA PRO A 160 -10.31 12.91 16.13
C PRO A 160 -11.66 12.59 16.79
N ALA A 161 -12.34 13.60 17.34
CA ALA A 161 -13.68 13.44 17.89
C ALA A 161 -14.70 12.92 16.86
N VAL A 162 -14.54 13.26 15.57
CA VAL A 162 -15.42 12.79 14.49
C VAL A 162 -15.24 11.29 14.24
N LEU A 163 -14.01 10.77 14.35
CA LEU A 163 -13.79 9.32 14.30
C LEU A 163 -14.55 8.62 15.43
N ARG A 164 -14.47 9.15 16.66
CA ARG A 164 -15.20 8.61 17.81
C ARG A 164 -16.71 8.59 17.58
N GLU A 165 -17.29 9.67 17.07
CA GLU A 165 -18.72 9.74 16.72
C GLU A 165 -19.12 8.69 15.69
N HIS A 166 -18.31 8.51 14.62
CA HIS A 166 -18.57 7.47 13.62
C HIS A 166 -18.48 6.07 14.21
N VAL A 167 -17.45 5.79 15.03
CA VAL A 167 -17.28 4.50 15.70
C VAL A 167 -18.46 4.20 16.64
N GLU A 168 -18.85 5.17 17.47
CA GLU A 168 -19.98 5.04 18.39
C GLU A 168 -21.27 4.76 17.61
N ARG A 169 -21.52 5.48 16.52
CA ARG A 169 -22.70 5.28 15.69
C ARG A 169 -22.72 3.93 14.98
N MET A 170 -21.60 3.48 14.39
CA MET A 170 -21.50 2.15 13.76
C MET A 170 -21.71 1.00 14.77
N THR A 171 -21.35 1.22 16.03
CA THR A 171 -21.51 0.24 17.11
C THR A 171 -22.97 0.08 17.55
N HIS A 172 -23.77 1.16 17.52
CA HIS A 172 -25.12 1.20 18.09
C HIS A 172 -26.26 1.24 17.07
N ASP A 173 -26.05 1.84 15.90
CA ASP A 173 -27.08 2.05 14.87
C ASP A 173 -26.87 1.06 13.70
N THR A 174 -27.40 -0.15 13.87
CA THR A 174 -27.20 -1.24 12.91
C THR A 174 -27.87 -1.00 11.57
N ASP A 175 -28.98 -0.26 11.54
CA ASP A 175 -29.69 0.05 10.31
C ASP A 175 -28.92 1.10 9.52
N TYR A 176 -28.42 2.15 10.17
CA TYR A 176 -27.53 3.11 9.51
C TYR A 176 -26.25 2.45 9.00
N ALA A 177 -25.62 1.57 9.79
CA ALA A 177 -24.47 0.79 9.33
C ALA A 177 -24.82 -0.06 8.09
N ARG A 178 -25.98 -0.74 8.08
CA ARG A 178 -26.44 -1.52 6.93
C ARG A 178 -26.66 -0.64 5.70
N ASP A 179 -27.22 0.55 5.85
CA ASP A 179 -27.47 1.48 4.76
C ASP A 179 -26.17 1.95 4.10
N ILE A 180 -25.18 2.34 4.91
CA ILE A 180 -23.84 2.73 4.40
C ILE A 180 -23.19 1.56 3.64
N ALA A 181 -23.17 0.36 4.24
CA ALA A 181 -22.59 -0.82 3.61
C ALA A 181 -23.31 -1.21 2.30
N THR A 182 -24.65 -1.05 2.26
CA THR A 182 -25.45 -1.34 1.07
C THR A 182 -25.13 -0.36 -0.06
N ALA A 183 -25.04 0.94 0.25
CA ALA A 183 -24.68 1.95 -0.73
C ALA A 183 -23.24 1.77 -1.24
N ALA A 184 -22.29 1.48 -0.35
CA ALA A 184 -20.90 1.18 -0.71
C ALA A 184 -20.78 -0.04 -1.63
N ARG A 185 -21.49 -1.12 -1.32
CA ARG A 185 -21.55 -2.33 -2.15
C ARG A 185 -22.10 -2.02 -3.55
N ALA A 186 -23.19 -1.25 -3.63
CA ALA A 186 -23.80 -0.87 -4.90
C ALA A 186 -22.81 -0.07 -5.75
N GLU A 187 -22.07 0.87 -5.14
CA GLU A 187 -21.05 1.66 -5.83
C GLU A 187 -19.86 0.82 -6.28
N LEU A 188 -19.40 -0.15 -5.48
CA LEU A 188 -18.35 -1.07 -5.88
C LEU A 188 -18.73 -1.87 -7.12
N LEU A 189 -19.92 -2.49 -7.13
CA LEU A 189 -20.42 -3.26 -8.26
C LEU A 189 -20.55 -2.41 -9.52
N ARG A 190 -20.88 -1.13 -9.34
CA ARG A 190 -21.08 -0.18 -10.44
C ARG A 190 -19.76 0.28 -11.07
N LEU A 191 -18.73 0.58 -10.28
CA LEU A 191 -17.54 1.30 -10.77
C LEU A 191 -16.19 0.69 -10.40
N HIS A 192 -16.09 -0.08 -9.32
CA HIS A 192 -14.78 -0.38 -8.70
C HIS A 192 -14.42 -1.88 -8.75
N THR A 193 -15.08 -2.63 -9.63
CA THR A 193 -14.73 -4.02 -9.88
C THR A 193 -13.48 -4.12 -10.76
N ALA A 194 -12.74 -5.23 -10.64
CA ALA A 194 -11.58 -5.49 -11.49
C ALA A 194 -12.00 -5.60 -12.96
N GLU A 195 -13.19 -6.13 -13.21
CA GLU A 195 -13.79 -6.31 -14.53
C GLU A 195 -14.15 -4.96 -15.17
N VAL A 196 -14.76 -4.06 -14.42
CA VAL A 196 -15.05 -2.68 -14.88
C VAL A 196 -13.74 -1.96 -15.18
N ARG A 197 -12.75 -2.07 -14.28
CA ARG A 197 -11.47 -1.40 -14.44
C ARG A 197 -10.65 -1.93 -15.63
N ALA A 198 -10.64 -3.24 -15.85
CA ALA A 198 -10.03 -3.84 -17.03
C ALA A 198 -10.66 -3.32 -18.33
N ARG A 199 -12.00 -3.22 -18.37
CA ARG A 199 -12.70 -2.64 -19.52
C ARG A 199 -12.31 -1.19 -19.77
N GLU A 200 -12.30 -0.36 -18.73
CA GLU A 200 -11.92 1.05 -18.89
C GLU A 200 -10.48 1.25 -19.36
N TRP A 201 -9.56 0.36 -18.98
CA TRP A 201 -8.19 0.39 -19.53
C TRP A 201 -8.15 -0.03 -21.00
N LEU A 202 -8.91 -1.05 -21.39
CA LEU A 202 -9.02 -1.46 -22.80
C LEU A 202 -9.64 -0.34 -23.64
N ASP A 203 -10.73 0.26 -23.18
CA ASP A 203 -11.39 1.39 -23.84
C ASP A 203 -10.40 2.56 -24.01
N TRP A 204 -9.61 2.88 -22.97
CA TRP A 204 -8.58 3.93 -23.05
C TRP A 204 -7.47 3.60 -24.03
N ILE A 205 -6.99 2.36 -24.08
CA ILE A 205 -5.96 1.92 -25.04
C ILE A 205 -6.48 2.06 -26.48
N GLU A 206 -7.75 1.73 -26.72
CA GLU A 206 -8.36 1.78 -28.05
C GLU A 206 -8.71 3.21 -28.51
N THR A 207 -9.18 4.06 -27.60
CA THR A 207 -9.79 5.36 -27.94
C THR A 207 -9.00 6.57 -27.49
N GLY A 208 -8.08 6.42 -26.54
CA GLY A 208 -7.41 7.52 -25.84
C GLY A 208 -8.31 8.26 -24.82
N GLU A 209 -9.58 7.86 -24.66
CA GLU A 209 -10.49 8.50 -23.70
C GLU A 209 -10.24 8.05 -22.27
N TYR A 210 -10.16 9.01 -21.34
CA TYR A 210 -9.91 8.71 -19.94
C TYR A 210 -11.06 7.92 -19.29
N PRO A 211 -10.75 7.01 -18.35
CA PRO A 211 -11.76 6.24 -17.62
C PRO A 211 -12.83 7.07 -16.92
N ARG A 212 -14.05 6.53 -16.83
CA ARG A 212 -15.23 7.23 -16.27
C ARG A 212 -15.13 7.48 -14.78
N THR A 213 -14.39 6.66 -14.03
CA THR A 213 -14.10 6.91 -12.61
C THR A 213 -13.17 8.11 -12.38
N SER A 214 -12.41 8.50 -13.40
CA SER A 214 -11.57 9.69 -13.39
C SER A 214 -12.47 10.89 -13.70
N LYS A 215 -13.27 11.34 -12.72
CA LYS A 215 -13.97 12.61 -12.88
C LYS A 215 -12.93 13.69 -13.17
N LYS A 216 -13.03 14.33 -14.32
CA LYS A 216 -12.23 15.51 -14.67
C LYS A 216 -12.53 16.59 -13.63
N THR A 217 -11.60 16.84 -12.71
CA THR A 217 -11.50 18.16 -12.11
C THR A 217 -10.91 19.06 -13.19
N GLU A 218 -11.69 20.03 -13.64
CA GLU A 218 -11.31 21.02 -14.67
C GLU A 218 -10.10 21.89 -14.27
N GLU A 219 -9.57 21.75 -13.05
CA GLU A 219 -8.48 22.56 -12.50
C GLU A 219 -7.08 21.93 -12.64
N GLY A 220 -6.93 20.80 -13.33
CA GLY A 220 -5.66 20.06 -13.41
C GLY A 220 -4.93 20.12 -14.75
N MET A 221 -5.37 20.98 -15.69
CA MET A 221 -4.66 21.20 -16.96
C MET A 221 -3.63 22.34 -16.81
N GLU A 222 -2.76 22.25 -15.82
CA GLU A 222 -1.46 22.93 -15.95
C GLU A 222 -0.58 22.02 -16.81
N SER A 223 -0.40 22.49 -18.04
CA SER A 223 0.53 21.96 -19.01
C SER A 223 1.84 21.53 -18.36
N PHE A 224 2.37 20.38 -18.76
CA PHE A 224 3.80 20.09 -18.67
C PHE A 224 4.56 21.18 -19.43
N GLN A 225 4.78 22.34 -18.80
CA GLN A 225 5.75 23.31 -19.26
C GLN A 225 7.11 22.72 -18.93
N THR A 226 7.80 22.33 -19.98
CA THR A 226 9.25 22.15 -20.00
C THR A 226 9.90 23.43 -19.48
N HIS A 227 10.14 23.50 -18.18
CA HIS A 227 10.98 24.53 -17.60
C HIS A 227 12.43 24.19 -17.89
N THR A 228 13.02 25.03 -18.73
CA THR A 228 14.45 25.10 -19.02
C THR A 228 15.23 25.18 -17.71
N VAL A 229 16.20 24.29 -17.55
CA VAL A 229 17.07 24.22 -16.37
C VAL A 229 17.96 25.45 -16.35
N GLU A 230 17.67 26.42 -15.47
CA GLU A 230 18.63 27.44 -15.07
C GLU A 230 19.62 26.82 -14.08
N GLN A 231 20.90 26.86 -14.46
CA GLN A 231 22.04 26.45 -13.65
C GLN A 231 22.09 27.26 -12.36
N LEU A 232 21.93 26.58 -11.21
CA LEU A 232 22.24 27.13 -9.90
C LEU A 232 23.43 26.42 -9.28
N ALA A 233 24.29 27.25 -8.68
CA ALA A 233 25.68 27.01 -8.33
C ALA A 233 25.91 25.82 -7.37
N GLN A 234 27.05 25.15 -7.59
CA GLN A 234 27.61 24.12 -6.72
C GLN A 234 28.11 24.70 -5.40
N PRO A 235 27.88 24.03 -4.26
CA PRO A 235 28.75 24.13 -3.10
C PRO A 235 29.81 23.03 -3.18
N THR A 236 31.06 23.46 -3.33
CA THR A 236 32.26 22.65 -3.11
C THR A 236 32.31 22.13 -1.67
N THR A 237 32.48 20.82 -1.51
CA THR A 237 33.15 20.24 -0.33
C THR A 237 34.17 19.22 -0.83
N HIS A 238 35.44 19.64 -0.78
CA HIS A 238 36.60 18.76 -0.86
C HIS A 238 36.87 18.21 0.53
N GLU A 239 36.81 16.89 0.72
CA GLU A 239 37.60 16.22 1.75
C GLU A 239 38.14 14.87 1.25
N SER A 240 39.48 14.86 1.17
CA SER A 240 40.49 13.79 1.12
C SER A 240 40.23 12.43 0.44
N ASP A 241 41.00 12.22 -0.63
CA ASP A 241 41.32 10.94 -1.27
C ASP A 241 41.97 9.92 -0.32
N GLN A 242 41.26 8.83 -0.09
CA GLN A 242 41.82 7.49 -0.32
C GLN A 242 40.89 6.84 -1.34
N GLU A 243 41.27 6.84 -2.61
CA GLU A 243 40.50 6.22 -3.69
C GLU A 243 40.45 4.71 -3.48
N ILE A 244 39.47 4.28 -2.71
CA ILE A 244 38.98 2.93 -2.76
C ILE A 244 38.27 2.83 -4.11
N HIS A 245 38.80 2.02 -5.04
CA HIS A 245 38.16 1.72 -6.32
C HIS A 245 36.88 0.89 -6.08
N ALA A 246 35.83 1.56 -5.63
CA ALA A 246 34.48 1.01 -5.55
C ALA A 246 33.90 0.89 -6.96
N THR A 247 33.43 -0.29 -7.32
CA THR A 247 32.72 -0.56 -8.59
C THR A 247 31.23 -0.26 -8.49
N THR A 248 30.71 -0.04 -7.27
CA THR A 248 29.29 0.12 -6.98
C THR A 248 29.02 1.38 -6.16
N THR A 249 27.99 2.15 -6.51
CA THR A 249 27.43 3.24 -5.70
C THR A 249 26.04 2.84 -5.19
N VAL A 250 25.84 2.86 -3.87
CA VAL A 250 24.54 2.75 -3.23
C VAL A 250 23.94 4.14 -3.10
N PHE A 251 22.79 4.37 -3.74
CA PHE A 251 22.04 5.61 -3.64
C PHE A 251 20.83 5.42 -2.72
N VAL A 252 20.71 6.29 -1.70
CA VAL A 252 19.52 6.38 -0.86
C VAL A 252 18.71 7.59 -1.30
N LEU A 253 17.45 7.37 -1.71
CA LEU A 253 16.50 8.44 -2.00
C LEU A 253 15.62 8.65 -0.77
N THR A 254 15.50 9.89 -0.29
CA THR A 254 14.87 10.15 1.02
C THR A 254 14.17 11.50 1.09
N VAL A 255 13.08 11.56 1.87
CA VAL A 255 12.44 12.79 2.36
C VAL A 255 12.57 12.94 3.88
N ASP A 256 13.62 12.35 4.44
CA ASP A 256 13.94 12.31 5.86
C ASP A 256 12.90 11.53 6.71
N ASP A 257 12.42 10.39 6.22
CA ASP A 257 11.52 9.49 6.97
C ASP A 257 12.20 8.94 8.23
N PRO A 258 11.47 8.74 9.35
CA PRO A 258 12.03 8.13 10.56
C PRO A 258 12.71 6.77 10.34
N ALA A 259 12.34 6.01 9.30
CA ALA A 259 12.97 4.73 8.96
C ALA A 259 14.41 4.86 8.42
N LEU A 260 14.81 6.05 7.93
CA LEU A 260 16.11 6.28 7.31
C LEU A 260 17.28 5.85 8.22
N ALA A 261 17.16 6.04 9.53
CA ALA A 261 18.21 5.66 10.47
C ALA A 261 18.50 4.14 10.45
N ALA A 262 17.45 3.31 10.41
CA ALA A 262 17.60 1.86 10.35
C ALA A 262 18.10 1.40 8.98
N CYS A 263 17.67 2.06 7.89
CA CYS A 263 18.17 1.82 6.54
C CYS A 263 19.69 2.09 6.45
N LEU A 264 20.14 3.26 6.91
CA LEU A 264 21.57 3.62 6.91
C LEU A 264 22.39 2.68 7.81
N GLU A 265 21.85 2.27 8.96
CA GLU A 265 22.52 1.28 9.81
C GLU A 265 22.72 -0.07 9.08
N ALA A 266 21.72 -0.52 8.32
CA ALA A 266 21.82 -1.75 7.52
C ALA A 266 22.81 -1.62 6.36
N ILE A 267 22.90 -0.44 5.72
CA ILE A 267 23.88 -0.15 4.67
C ILE A 267 25.30 -0.13 5.25
N HIS A 268 25.52 0.48 6.42
CA HIS A 268 26.85 0.50 7.04
C HIS A 268 27.32 -0.88 7.51
N LYS A 269 26.41 -1.84 7.71
CA LYS A 269 26.71 -3.23 8.09
C LYS A 269 26.90 -4.17 6.90
N GLN A 270 26.95 -3.64 5.68
CA GLN A 270 27.15 -4.48 4.50
C GLN A 270 28.54 -5.14 4.53
N GLU A 271 28.55 -6.44 4.31
CA GLU A 271 29.72 -7.28 4.11
C GLU A 271 30.00 -7.35 2.61
N GLY A 272 31.28 -7.23 2.20
CA GLY A 272 31.66 -7.36 0.79
C GLY A 272 32.67 -6.31 0.33
N PRO A 273 32.83 -6.15 -1.01
CA PRO A 273 33.71 -5.14 -1.57
C PRO A 273 33.24 -3.73 -1.19
N PRO A 274 34.18 -2.77 -1.15
CA PRO A 274 33.84 -1.40 -0.81
C PRO A 274 32.93 -0.78 -1.88
N PHE A 275 31.96 0.02 -1.42
CA PHE A 275 31.02 0.76 -2.26
C PHE A 275 31.00 2.23 -1.85
N LYS A 276 30.54 3.09 -2.76
CA LYS A 276 30.24 4.49 -2.48
C LYS A 276 28.81 4.62 -1.96
N LEU A 277 28.57 5.43 -0.95
CA LEU A 277 27.21 5.76 -0.49
C LEU A 277 26.89 7.22 -0.84
N GLU A 278 25.78 7.43 -1.55
CA GLU A 278 25.25 8.75 -1.85
C GLU A 278 23.80 8.88 -1.40
N ILE A 279 23.43 10.03 -0.83
CA ILE A 279 22.09 10.28 -0.32
C ILE A 279 21.48 11.46 -1.07
N ILE A 280 20.44 11.21 -1.86
CA ILE A 280 19.68 12.23 -2.58
C ILE A 280 18.46 12.58 -1.74
N ARG A 281 18.49 13.77 -1.14
CA ARG A 281 17.45 14.26 -0.23
C ARG A 281 16.50 15.21 -0.91
N ASN A 282 15.21 15.10 -0.59
CA ASN A 282 14.18 16.13 -0.83
C ASN A 282 14.05 16.56 -2.31
N VAL A 283 14.19 15.61 -3.24
CA VAL A 283 13.99 15.85 -4.68
C VAL A 283 12.59 15.40 -5.11
N CYS A 284 11.86 16.29 -5.77
CA CYS A 284 10.54 16.05 -6.33
C CYS A 284 10.50 16.51 -7.81
N PRO A 285 9.84 15.77 -8.72
CA PRO A 285 9.21 14.46 -8.54
C PRO A 285 10.23 13.32 -8.39
N PHE A 286 9.78 12.11 -8.01
CA PHE A 286 10.65 10.93 -7.88
C PHE A 286 11.49 10.67 -9.14
N SER A 287 10.92 10.93 -10.34
CA SER A 287 11.67 10.81 -11.60
C SER A 287 12.89 11.73 -11.68
N ALA A 288 12.85 12.92 -11.06
CA ALA A 288 14.01 13.81 -10.97
C ALA A 288 15.07 13.25 -10.00
N ALA A 289 14.65 12.64 -8.88
CA ALA A 289 15.56 11.98 -7.93
C ALA A 289 16.27 10.78 -8.59
N ALA A 290 15.50 9.93 -9.30
CA ALA A 290 16.02 8.80 -10.05
C ALA A 290 16.94 9.23 -11.20
N GLN A 291 16.59 10.30 -11.93
CA GLN A 291 17.46 10.83 -12.99
C GLN A 291 18.78 11.39 -12.43
N ARG A 292 18.73 12.00 -11.25
CA ARG A 292 19.92 12.52 -10.57
C ARG A 292 20.87 11.39 -10.18
N MET A 293 20.36 10.28 -9.65
CA MET A 293 21.14 9.05 -9.41
C MET A 293 21.89 8.60 -10.68
N ILE A 294 21.20 8.51 -11.82
CA ILE A 294 21.81 8.12 -13.10
C ILE A 294 22.90 9.12 -13.52
N THR A 295 22.65 10.41 -13.32
CA THR A 295 23.54 11.50 -13.77
C THR A 295 24.76 11.65 -12.85
N GLU A 296 24.64 11.34 -11.57
CA GLU A 296 25.69 11.47 -10.56
C GLU A 296 26.51 10.19 -10.39
N CYS A 297 26.00 9.03 -10.80
CA CYS A 297 26.74 7.77 -10.75
C CYS A 297 28.04 7.84 -11.57
N ARG A 298 29.16 7.49 -10.93
CA ARG A 298 30.49 7.40 -11.56
C ARG A 298 31.08 5.99 -11.52
N THR A 299 30.46 5.11 -10.76
CA THR A 299 30.84 3.70 -10.66
C THR A 299 30.18 2.89 -11.77
N GLU A 300 30.68 1.68 -12.04
CA GLU A 300 30.15 0.80 -13.08
C GLU A 300 28.72 0.34 -12.77
N TYR A 301 28.44 0.10 -11.49
CA TYR A 301 27.14 -0.35 -11.00
C TYR A 301 26.57 0.66 -10.00
N PHE A 302 25.25 0.69 -9.88
CA PHE A 302 24.57 1.36 -8.77
C PHE A 302 23.44 0.52 -8.20
N ILE A 303 23.17 0.69 -6.90
CA ILE A 303 22.03 0.10 -6.19
C ILE A 303 21.18 1.26 -5.69
N GLN A 304 19.90 1.28 -6.04
CA GLN A 304 18.95 2.23 -5.47
C GLN A 304 18.29 1.60 -4.25
N VAL A 305 18.32 2.29 -3.12
CA VAL A 305 17.73 1.86 -1.85
C VAL A 305 16.71 2.91 -1.41
N ASP A 306 15.49 2.47 -1.13
CA ASP A 306 14.47 3.30 -0.50
C ASP A 306 14.78 3.45 0.99
N GLU A 307 14.47 4.61 1.56
CA GLU A 307 14.80 4.96 2.95
C GLU A 307 14.15 4.06 4.02
N ASP A 308 13.15 3.25 3.66
CA ASP A 308 12.46 2.30 4.52
C ASP A 308 12.92 0.83 4.34
N VAL A 309 13.95 0.59 3.52
CA VAL A 309 14.50 -0.75 3.26
C VAL A 309 15.63 -1.10 4.24
N VAL A 310 15.52 -2.27 4.87
CA VAL A 310 16.60 -2.89 5.65
C VAL A 310 17.23 -4.01 4.81
N LEU A 311 18.45 -3.78 4.33
CA LEU A 311 19.19 -4.73 3.51
C LEU A 311 19.71 -5.92 4.32
N GLN A 312 19.78 -7.09 3.68
CA GLN A 312 20.56 -8.23 4.20
C GLN A 312 22.06 -7.87 4.18
N PRO A 313 22.90 -8.46 5.07
CA PRO A 313 24.31 -8.08 5.18
C PRO A 313 25.13 -8.22 3.89
N ASP A 314 24.76 -9.08 2.96
CA ASP A 314 25.48 -9.36 1.71
C ASP A 314 24.83 -8.74 0.46
N ALA A 315 23.84 -7.85 0.64
CA ALA A 315 23.04 -7.32 -0.46
C ALA A 315 23.82 -6.44 -1.44
N VAL A 316 24.93 -5.84 -1.00
CA VAL A 316 25.81 -4.99 -1.82
C VAL A 316 27.02 -5.77 -2.38
N ALA A 317 27.17 -7.05 -2.02
CA ALA A 317 28.23 -7.91 -2.55
C ALA A 317 27.90 -8.37 -3.98
N SER A 318 28.31 -7.57 -4.97
CA SER A 318 28.29 -7.91 -6.40
C SER A 318 29.62 -7.53 -7.05
#